data_AF-A0A661QZE2-F1
#
_entry.id   AF-A0A661QZE2-F1
#
_cell.length_a   1.000
_cell.length_b   1.000
_cell.length_c   1.000
_cell.angle_alpha   90.00
_cell.angle_beta   90.00
_cell.angle_gamma   90.00
#
_symmetry.space_group_name_H-M   'P 1'
#
loop_
_entity.id
_entity.type
_entity.pdbx_description
1 polymer ?
#
loop_
_entity_poly.entity_id
_entity_poly.type
_entity_poly.pdbx_seq_one_letter_code
_entity_poly.pdbx_strand_id
1 'polypeptide(L)'
;AAFGDDTGWDEKIGLKTEIIPLSKPFGLYAGNLFQGIVKLDGKPVPYAEVEIEFYNEHKTAIAPTEYMITQTVKADQNGVFSYCAPVFGWWGFAALNTSDKKRMHNGEKKDIELGAVLWVKFEAWQEK
;
A
#
# COMPACT_ATOMS: atom_id res chain seq x y z
N ALA A 1 13.15 -4.90 -15.41
CA ALA A 1 13.47 -4.11 -14.22
C ALA A 1 13.25 -2.65 -14.56
N ALA A 2 12.39 -1.93 -13.84
CA ALA A 2 12.53 -0.48 -13.82
C ALA A 2 13.90 -0.21 -13.20
N PHE A 3 14.73 0.56 -13.91
CA PHE A 3 16.08 1.04 -13.56
C PHE A 3 16.40 0.89 -12.05
N GLY A 4 17.23 -0.07 -11.66
CA GLY A 4 18.66 0.07 -11.87
C GLY A 4 19.34 0.84 -10.72
N ASP A 5 18.58 1.34 -9.75
CA ASP A 5 19.16 1.83 -8.50
C ASP A 5 18.60 1.06 -7.32
N ASP A 6 19.49 0.36 -6.61
CA ASP A 6 19.23 -0.23 -5.31
C ASP A 6 19.16 0.83 -4.18
N THR A 7 18.86 2.07 -4.56
CA THR A 7 18.95 3.26 -3.73
C THR A 7 17.66 4.05 -3.80
N GLY A 8 17.28 4.70 -2.71
CA GLY A 8 16.13 5.61 -2.66
C GLY A 8 14.76 4.92 -2.55
N TRP A 9 14.68 3.60 -2.58
CA TRP A 9 13.40 2.87 -2.47
C TRP A 9 12.77 2.97 -1.08
N ASP A 10 13.55 3.26 -0.05
CA ASP A 10 13.16 3.49 1.35
C ASP A 10 13.20 4.97 1.76
N GLU A 11 13.46 5.87 0.82
CA GLU A 11 13.52 7.30 1.08
C GLU A 11 12.15 7.97 0.99
N LYS A 12 12.01 9.07 1.74
CA LYS A 12 10.84 9.95 1.60
C LYS A 12 11.00 10.78 0.33
N ILE A 13 9.91 10.97 -0.41
CA ILE A 13 9.89 11.83 -1.59
C ILE A 13 9.16 13.17 -1.35
N GLY A 14 8.65 13.37 -0.12
CA GLY A 14 8.06 14.63 0.34
C GLY A 14 6.58 14.78 0.03
N LEU A 15 5.88 13.69 -0.30
CA LEU A 15 4.42 13.73 -0.43
C LEU A 15 3.77 13.92 0.94
N LYS A 16 2.56 14.49 0.95
CA LYS A 16 1.82 14.70 2.19
C LYS A 16 1.48 13.38 2.88
N THR A 17 1.04 12.38 2.12
CA THR A 17 0.83 11.01 2.60
C THR A 17 1.77 10.09 1.83
N GLU A 18 2.47 9.21 2.54
CA GLU A 18 3.50 8.34 1.97
C GLU A 18 3.42 6.93 2.59
N ILE A 19 3.73 5.92 1.77
CA ILE A 19 4.07 4.57 2.25
C ILE A 19 5.56 4.39 2.02
N ILE A 20 6.33 4.23 3.09
CA ILE A 20 7.78 3.97 3.01
C ILE A 20 8.02 2.47 3.19
N PRO A 21 8.50 1.74 2.17
CA PRO A 21 8.79 0.31 2.29
C PRO A 21 9.87 0.02 3.34
N LEU A 22 9.73 -1.09 4.07
CA LEU A 22 10.77 -1.63 4.96
C LEU A 22 11.54 -2.81 4.34
N SER A 23 11.01 -3.34 3.25
CA SER A 23 11.67 -4.27 2.34
C SER A 23 11.65 -3.66 0.95
N LYS A 24 12.63 -4.01 0.10
CA LYS A 24 12.63 -3.57 -1.31
C LYS A 24 11.25 -3.83 -1.92
N PRO A 25 10.61 -2.85 -2.56
CA PRO A 25 9.29 -3.02 -3.18
C PRO A 25 9.37 -3.79 -4.52
N PHE A 26 10.40 -4.63 -4.66
CA PHE A 26 10.71 -5.47 -5.80
C PHE A 26 11.59 -6.64 -5.32
N GLY A 27 11.66 -7.71 -6.11
CA GLY A 27 12.43 -8.89 -5.75
C GLY A 27 11.82 -9.71 -4.60
N LEU A 28 10.52 -9.55 -4.37
CA LEU A 28 9.76 -10.33 -3.39
C LEU A 28 9.14 -11.54 -4.09
N TYR A 29 9.17 -12.70 -3.44
CA TYR A 29 8.39 -13.86 -3.88
C TYR A 29 7.00 -13.86 -3.23
N ALA A 30 6.02 -14.46 -3.89
CA ALA A 30 4.77 -14.80 -3.23
C ALA A 30 5.04 -15.57 -1.92
N GLY A 31 4.32 -15.22 -0.85
CA GLY A 31 4.58 -15.71 0.50
C GLY A 31 5.67 -14.95 1.27
N ASN A 32 6.37 -13.98 0.67
CA ASN A 32 7.21 -13.05 1.44
C ASN A 32 6.36 -12.02 2.18
N LEU A 33 6.86 -11.60 3.34
CA LEU A 33 6.28 -10.52 4.11
C LEU A 33 6.73 -9.18 3.51
N PHE A 34 5.77 -8.35 3.12
CA PHE A 34 5.99 -6.95 2.82
C PHE A 34 5.56 -6.10 4.02
N GLN A 35 6.39 -5.12 4.36
CA GLN A 35 6.09 -4.16 5.41
C GLN A 35 6.33 -2.74 4.88
N GLY A 36 5.52 -1.80 5.35
CA GLY A 36 5.67 -0.39 5.04
C GLY A 36 5.26 0.49 6.22
N ILE A 37 5.83 1.70 6.28
CA ILE A 37 5.45 2.73 7.25
C ILE A 37 4.53 3.74 6.57
N VAL A 38 3.32 3.90 7.08
CA VAL A 38 2.42 4.99 6.67
C VAL A 38 2.86 6.28 7.34
N LYS A 39 3.04 7.34 6.54
CA LYS A 39 3.38 8.68 7.02
C LYS A 39 2.40 9.74 6.52
N LEU A 40 2.09 10.71 7.37
CA LEU A 40 1.38 11.94 7.05
C LEU A 40 2.26 13.12 7.50
N ASP A 41 2.52 14.06 6.59
CA ASP A 41 3.42 15.20 6.79
C ASP A 41 4.79 14.75 7.37
N GLY A 42 5.30 13.64 6.83
CA GLY A 42 6.59 13.06 7.21
C GLY A 42 6.64 12.35 8.57
N LYS A 43 5.51 12.29 9.31
CA LYS A 43 5.38 11.61 10.61
C LYS A 43 4.64 10.29 10.47
N PRO A 44 5.03 9.21 11.18
CA PRO A 44 4.28 7.97 11.16
C PRO A 44 2.84 8.16 11.61
N VAL A 45 1.91 7.39 11.02
CA VAL A 45 0.49 7.38 11.37
C VAL A 45 0.17 6.10 12.13
N PRO A 46 0.05 6.14 13.47
CA PRO A 46 -0.30 4.98 14.27
C PRO A 46 -1.66 4.42 13.87
N TYR A 47 -1.77 3.10 13.80
CA TYR A 47 -3.05 2.41 13.55
C TYR A 47 -3.76 2.82 12.25
N ALA A 48 -3.01 3.37 11.29
CA ALA A 48 -3.52 3.68 9.95
C ALA A 48 -4.14 2.43 9.31
N GLU A 49 -5.28 2.61 8.67
CA GLU A 49 -5.88 1.57 7.84
C GLU A 49 -5.20 1.57 6.47
N VAL A 50 -4.83 0.37 6.02
CA VAL A 50 -4.21 0.14 4.71
C VAL A 50 -5.07 -0.86 3.96
N GLU A 51 -5.60 -0.42 2.83
CA GLU A 51 -6.35 -1.26 1.90
C GLU A 51 -5.38 -2.01 0.99
N ILE A 52 -5.66 -3.28 0.74
CA ILE A 52 -4.86 -4.17 -0.08
C ILE A 52 -5.72 -4.83 -1.15
N GLU A 53 -5.27 -4.73 -2.39
CA GLU A 53 -5.97 -5.30 -3.54
C GLU A 53 -5.02 -6.03 -4.49
N PHE A 54 -5.51 -7.12 -5.07
CA PHE A 54 -4.81 -7.83 -6.14
C PHE A 54 -5.18 -7.23 -7.50
N TYR A 55 -4.19 -6.94 -8.35
CA TYR A 55 -4.44 -6.46 -9.71
C TYR A 55 -4.95 -7.57 -10.63
N ASN A 56 -6.25 -7.81 -10.59
CA ASN A 56 -6.93 -8.86 -11.35
C ASN A 56 -7.30 -8.41 -12.78
N GLU A 57 -6.34 -7.89 -13.54
CA GLU A 57 -6.55 -7.29 -14.87
C GLU A 57 -7.31 -8.22 -15.83
N HIS A 58 -6.91 -9.49 -15.87
CA HIS A 58 -7.50 -10.50 -16.76
C HIS A 58 -8.71 -11.23 -16.14
N LYS A 59 -9.19 -10.80 -14.97
CA LYS A 59 -10.35 -11.38 -14.28
C LYS A 59 -10.24 -12.90 -14.07
N THR A 60 -9.05 -13.39 -13.76
CA THR A 60 -8.78 -14.83 -13.56
C THR A 60 -8.94 -15.27 -12.11
N ALA A 61 -8.92 -14.33 -11.16
CA ALA A 61 -9.19 -14.58 -9.75
C ALA A 61 -10.64 -14.25 -9.39
N ILE A 62 -11.20 -14.97 -8.41
CA ILE A 62 -12.50 -14.70 -7.79
C ILE A 62 -12.28 -14.64 -6.28
N ALA A 63 -12.69 -13.53 -5.67
CA ALA A 63 -12.68 -13.38 -4.22
C ALA A 63 -13.83 -14.22 -3.62
N PRO A 64 -13.60 -14.99 -2.54
CA PRO A 64 -14.67 -15.73 -1.85
C PRO A 64 -15.79 -14.83 -1.30
N THR A 65 -15.46 -13.60 -0.91
CA THR A 65 -16.40 -12.59 -0.38
C THR A 65 -15.97 -11.20 -0.81
N GLU A 66 -16.87 -10.21 -0.76
CA GLU A 66 -16.55 -8.80 -1.05
C GLU A 66 -15.43 -8.25 -0.14
N TYR A 67 -15.33 -8.71 1.11
CA TYR A 67 -14.26 -8.36 2.05
C TYR A 67 -12.85 -8.78 1.60
N MET A 68 -12.75 -9.66 0.60
CA MET A 68 -11.47 -10.13 0.05
C MET A 68 -11.13 -9.47 -1.29
N ILE A 69 -12.05 -8.66 -1.85
CA ILE A 69 -11.76 -7.79 -3.00
C ILE A 69 -10.81 -6.68 -2.53
N THR A 70 -11.23 -5.96 -1.49
CA THR A 70 -10.45 -4.94 -0.79
C THR A 70 -10.24 -5.40 0.65
N GLN A 71 -9.05 -5.92 0.93
CA GLN A 71 -8.67 -6.33 2.27
C GLN A 71 -8.18 -5.12 3.06
N THR A 72 -8.30 -5.14 4.38
CA THR A 72 -7.78 -4.05 5.22
C THR A 72 -6.91 -4.60 6.34
N VAL A 73 -5.76 -3.98 6.56
CA VAL A 73 -4.93 -4.18 7.75
C VAL A 73 -4.78 -2.87 8.51
N LYS A 74 -4.42 -2.96 9.79
CA LYS A 74 -4.04 -1.81 10.60
C LYS A 74 -2.54 -1.81 10.82
N ALA A 75 -1.95 -0.64 10.70
CA ALA A 75 -0.59 -0.40 11.15
C ALA A 75 -0.47 -0.52 12.67
N ASP A 76 0.75 -0.68 13.17
CA ASP A 76 1.04 -0.63 14.60
C ASP A 76 1.18 0.82 15.12
N GLN A 77 1.61 0.96 16.38
CA GLN A 77 1.83 2.28 17.00
C GLN A 77 2.91 3.14 16.30
N ASN A 78 3.79 2.52 15.52
CA ASN A 78 4.85 3.18 14.77
C ASN A 78 4.45 3.41 13.30
N GLY A 79 3.19 3.15 12.94
CA GLY A 79 2.69 3.25 11.57
C GLY A 79 3.16 2.12 10.65
N VAL A 80 3.71 1.03 11.19
CA VAL A 80 4.13 -0.12 10.39
C VAL A 80 2.95 -1.04 10.12
N PHE A 81 2.62 -1.29 8.85
CA PHE A 81 1.74 -2.38 8.45
C PHE A 81 2.55 -3.55 7.90
N SER A 82 1.94 -4.75 7.93
CA SER A 82 2.54 -5.97 7.41
C SER A 82 1.52 -6.75 6.61
N TYR A 83 1.93 -7.26 5.44
CA TYR A 83 1.08 -8.10 4.59
C TYR A 83 1.91 -9.17 3.90
N CYS A 84 1.38 -10.39 3.85
CA CYS A 84 2.00 -11.51 3.14
C CYS A 84 1.13 -11.84 1.92
N ALA A 85 1.62 -11.53 0.73
CA ALA A 85 0.87 -11.78 -0.50
C ALA A 85 0.75 -13.30 -0.75
N PRO A 86 -0.47 -13.86 -0.81
CA PRO A 86 -0.66 -15.32 -0.90
C PRO A 86 -0.32 -15.89 -2.28
N VAL A 87 -0.38 -15.07 -3.34
CA VAL A 87 -0.10 -15.46 -4.72
C VAL A 87 0.77 -14.42 -5.40
N PHE A 88 1.49 -14.85 -6.44
CA PHE A 88 2.32 -13.97 -7.25
C PHE A 88 1.46 -13.01 -8.10
N GLY A 89 2.02 -11.88 -8.47
CA GLY A 89 1.39 -10.82 -9.24
C GLY A 89 1.52 -9.45 -8.57
N TRP A 90 0.75 -8.49 -9.07
CA TRP A 90 0.74 -7.13 -8.56
C TRP A 90 -0.26 -6.97 -7.44
N TRP A 91 0.19 -6.37 -6.34
CA TRP A 91 -0.62 -6.03 -5.18
C TRP A 91 -0.50 -4.54 -4.89
N GLY A 92 -1.65 -3.88 -4.74
CA GLY A 92 -1.75 -2.47 -4.38
C GLY A 92 -1.93 -2.31 -2.88
N PHE A 93 -1.27 -1.32 -2.31
CA PHE A 93 -1.38 -0.92 -0.92
C PHE A 93 -1.78 0.55 -0.88
N ALA A 94 -2.95 0.85 -0.33
CA ALA A 94 -3.49 2.19 -0.23
C ALA A 94 -3.68 2.60 1.24
N ALA A 95 -2.95 3.63 1.68
CA ALA A 95 -3.11 4.21 3.00
C ALA A 95 -3.85 5.54 2.88
N LEU A 96 -5.05 5.60 3.44
CA LEU A 96 -5.94 6.75 3.34
C LEU A 96 -5.87 7.57 4.63
N ASN A 97 -5.65 8.87 4.50
CA ASN A 97 -5.64 9.82 5.60
C ASN A 97 -6.63 10.94 5.31
N THR A 98 -7.32 11.45 6.33
CA THR A 98 -8.17 12.63 6.16
C THR A 98 -7.33 13.90 6.30
N SER A 99 -7.48 14.81 5.33
CA SER A 99 -6.87 16.13 5.38
C SER A 99 -7.47 16.98 6.51
N ASP A 100 -6.63 17.84 7.10
CA ASP A 100 -7.03 18.93 8.00
C ASP A 100 -7.88 20.00 7.28
N LYS A 101 -7.83 20.03 5.95
CA LYS A 101 -8.61 20.93 5.10
C LYS A 101 -9.88 20.26 4.60
N LYS A 102 -10.98 21.02 4.59
CA LYS A 102 -12.23 20.62 3.95
C LYS A 102 -12.42 21.33 2.61
N ARG A 103 -13.11 20.70 1.68
CA ARG A 103 -13.50 21.29 0.38
C ARG A 103 -15.00 21.57 0.38
N MET A 104 -15.41 22.70 -0.18
CA MET A 104 -16.82 22.96 -0.47
C MET A 104 -17.24 22.17 -1.71
N HIS A 105 -18.28 21.36 -1.60
CA HIS A 105 -18.88 20.62 -2.70
C HIS A 105 -20.41 20.68 -2.57
N ASN A 106 -21.09 21.22 -3.58
CA ASN A 106 -22.54 21.43 -3.58
C ASN A 106 -23.09 22.16 -2.33
N GLY A 107 -22.36 23.17 -1.84
CA GLY A 107 -22.76 23.95 -0.66
C GLY A 107 -22.46 23.29 0.69
N GLU A 108 -21.92 22.08 0.70
CA GLU A 108 -21.52 21.37 1.91
C GLU A 108 -19.99 21.27 2.05
N LYS A 109 -19.48 21.38 3.29
CA LYS A 109 -18.08 21.09 3.59
C LYS A 109 -17.88 19.57 3.61
N LYS A 110 -17.10 19.04 2.68
CA LYS A 110 -16.70 17.63 2.61
C LYS A 110 -15.25 17.46 3.04
N ASP A 111 -14.95 16.33 3.65
CA ASP A 111 -13.58 15.95 3.97
C ASP A 111 -12.79 15.67 2.68
N ILE A 112 -11.49 15.95 2.71
CA ILE A 112 -10.59 15.63 1.62
C ILE A 112 -9.80 14.40 2.06
N GLU A 113 -9.90 13.32 1.30
CA GLU A 113 -9.08 12.14 1.50
C GLU A 113 -7.73 12.32 0.80
N LEU A 114 -6.66 12.00 1.52
CA LEU A 114 -5.28 11.99 1.08
C LEU A 114 -4.84 10.53 1.04
N GLY A 115 -4.72 9.96 -0.15
CA GLY A 115 -4.28 8.58 -0.33
C GLY A 115 -2.80 8.48 -0.73
N ALA A 116 -2.05 7.60 -0.07
CA ALA A 116 -0.77 7.10 -0.56
C ALA A 116 -1.02 5.73 -1.18
N VAL A 117 -0.57 5.51 -2.42
CA VAL A 117 -0.74 4.23 -3.11
C VAL A 117 0.62 3.71 -3.56
N LEU A 118 0.92 2.46 -3.22
CA LEU A 118 2.12 1.75 -3.66
C LEU A 118 1.73 0.43 -4.31
N TRP A 119 2.29 0.13 -5.48
CA TRP A 119 2.14 -1.16 -6.14
C TRP A 119 3.42 -1.96 -6.03
N VAL A 120 3.31 -3.20 -5.58
CA VAL A 120 4.44 -4.11 -5.40
C VAL A 120 4.15 -5.40 -6.15
N LYS A 121 5.13 -5.86 -6.91
CA LYS A 121 5.05 -7.15 -7.62
C LYS A 121 5.72 -8.24 -6.80
N PHE A 122 4.96 -9.31 -6.55
CA PHE A 122 5.47 -10.54 -5.96
C PHE A 122 5.66 -11.56 -7.08
N GLU A 123 6.85 -12.15 -7.17
CA GLU A 123 7.21 -13.11 -8.21
C GLU A 123 6.88 -14.55 -7.77
N ALA A 124 6.61 -15.42 -8.75
CA ALA A 124 6.48 -16.85 -8.48
C ALA A 124 7.85 -17.44 -8.11
N TRP A 125 7.86 -18.40 -7.17
CA TRP A 125 9.04 -19.24 -6.95
C TRP A 125 9.24 -20.14 -8.18
N GLN A 126 10.48 -20.24 -8.68
CA GLN A 126 10.82 -21.07 -9.85
C GLN A 126 11.68 -22.25 -9.42
N GLU A 127 11.22 -23.46 -9.72
CA GLU A 127 12.02 -24.69 -9.61
C GLU A 127 12.83 -24.90 -10.90
N LYS A 128 13.95 -25.62 -10.79
CA LYS A 128 14.87 -25.90 -11.91
C LYS A 128 14.62 -27.26 -12.52
#